data_AF-A0AAW8KM16-F1
#
_entry.id   AF-A0AAW8KM16-F1
#
_cell.length_a   1.000
_cell.length_b   1.000
_cell.length_c   1.000
_cell.angle_alpha   90.00
_cell.angle_beta   90.00
_cell.angle_gamma   90.00
#
_symmetry.space_group_name_H-M   'P 1'
#
loop_
_entity.id
_entity.type
_entity.pdbx_description
1 polymer ?
#
loop_
_entity_poly.entity_id
_entity_poly.type
_entity_poly.pdbx_seq_one_letter_code
_entity_poly.pdbx_strand_id
1 'polypeptide(L)'
;MKIQTVNLGTAPTGAGGDTFRSTGAKINENFTNPSHAASRYVGSAAGNLMEVGFCGLGSTVATNFGPIDLNTAKLQTGFYSGNNINNAPFENNNDTWGYLIHQNLASAGAGSYEFQMMGTIDGRFWTRTKVAGQAQSWLKVLNSGNTTTDANGFIKAASPIVKLFADKIELNDEAAEQNITLEKLDVGHYLLKGTSGLATEGWYIETPKDANGNILFAVIYQQLENKDIEIKTFKKKFDVESASIIADLDNRVDISTGRWIDIRLQEIPKPVPAIPVVTENDPE
;
A
#
# COMPACT_ATOMS: atom_id res chain seq x y z
N MET A 1 -36.44 -13.07 15.51
CA MET A 1 -36.50 -12.03 16.56
C MET A 1 -37.85 -12.21 17.25
N LYS A 2 -37.93 -12.71 18.49
CA LYS A 2 -39.22 -12.81 19.17
C LYS A 2 -39.36 -11.66 20.16
N ILE A 3 -39.62 -10.47 19.63
CA ILE A 3 -40.20 -9.40 20.44
C ILE A 3 -41.59 -9.91 20.81
N GLN A 4 -41.87 -10.06 22.10
CA GLN A 4 -43.21 -10.34 22.57
C GLN A 4 -44.08 -9.12 22.25
N THR A 5 -45.07 -9.29 21.39
CA THR A 5 -46.00 -8.23 21.02
C THR A 5 -47.24 -8.26 21.90
N VAL A 6 -47.70 -7.08 22.30
CA VAL A 6 -48.94 -6.91 23.04
C VAL A 6 -50.11 -7.09 22.08
N ASN A 7 -51.03 -7.98 22.40
CA ASN A 7 -52.28 -8.13 21.69
C ASN A 7 -53.30 -7.13 22.27
N LEU A 8 -53.70 -6.13 21.48
CA LEU A 8 -54.63 -5.10 21.91
C LEU A 8 -56.10 -5.53 21.85
N GLY A 9 -56.41 -6.68 21.24
CA GLY A 9 -57.79 -7.14 21.03
C GLY A 9 -58.53 -6.33 19.96
N THR A 10 -59.87 -6.45 19.95
CA THR A 10 -60.73 -5.83 18.93
C THR A 10 -61.19 -4.44 19.37
N ALA A 11 -60.97 -3.40 18.55
CA ALA A 11 -61.45 -2.05 18.81
C ALA A 11 -62.99 -1.96 18.78
N PRO A 12 -63.64 -1.06 19.57
CA PRO A 12 -63.04 -0.11 20.52
C PRO A 12 -62.82 -0.69 21.92
N THR A 13 -63.29 -1.92 22.18
CA THR A 13 -63.40 -2.47 23.54
C THR A 13 -62.13 -3.16 24.02
N GLY A 14 -61.22 -3.55 23.12
CA GLY A 14 -60.04 -4.36 23.42
C GLY A 14 -60.37 -5.83 23.71
N ALA A 15 -61.59 -6.28 23.41
CA ALA A 15 -62.02 -7.66 23.67
C ALA A 15 -61.12 -8.68 22.95
N GLY A 16 -60.70 -9.71 23.67
CA GLY A 16 -59.74 -10.73 23.20
C GLY A 16 -58.27 -10.30 23.28
N GLY A 17 -57.96 -9.14 23.85
CA GLY A 17 -56.60 -8.66 24.09
C GLY A 17 -55.94 -9.21 25.36
N ASP A 18 -54.67 -8.89 25.54
CA ASP A 18 -53.91 -9.21 26.74
C ASP A 18 -54.45 -8.44 27.97
N THR A 19 -54.50 -9.10 29.12
CA THR A 19 -54.70 -8.43 30.41
C THR A 19 -53.53 -7.50 30.76
N PHE A 20 -53.73 -6.53 31.66
CA PHE A 20 -52.63 -5.69 32.15
C PHE A 20 -51.42 -6.49 32.67
N ARG A 21 -51.67 -7.63 33.34
CA ARG A 21 -50.60 -8.48 33.86
C ARG A 21 -49.83 -9.19 32.75
N SER A 22 -50.52 -9.76 31.75
CA SER A 22 -49.86 -10.43 30.62
C SER A 22 -49.12 -9.45 29.72
N THR A 23 -49.65 -8.24 29.55
CA THR A 23 -48.96 -7.12 28.89
C THR A 23 -47.67 -6.77 29.62
N GLY A 24 -47.73 -6.56 30.94
CA GLY A 24 -46.54 -6.27 31.75
C GLY A 24 -45.50 -7.39 31.72
N ALA A 25 -45.93 -8.66 31.73
CA ALA A 25 -45.04 -9.81 31.63
C ALA A 25 -44.31 -9.87 30.29
N LYS A 26 -45.03 -9.68 29.17
CA LYS A 26 -44.46 -9.62 27.81
C LYS A 26 -43.44 -8.49 27.66
N ILE A 27 -43.77 -7.31 28.18
CA ILE A 27 -42.86 -6.17 28.17
C ILE A 27 -41.61 -6.48 28.98
N ASN A 28 -41.76 -6.99 30.22
CA ASN A 28 -40.61 -7.32 31.07
C ASN A 28 -39.69 -8.37 30.42
N GLU A 29 -40.26 -9.42 29.81
CA GLU A 29 -39.49 -10.46 29.12
C GLU A 29 -38.60 -9.89 28.00
N ASN A 30 -39.10 -8.90 27.24
CA ASN A 30 -38.33 -8.23 26.21
C ASN A 30 -37.11 -7.48 26.77
N PHE A 31 -37.11 -7.07 28.04
CA PHE A 31 -35.97 -6.40 28.68
C PHE A 31 -35.10 -7.33 29.52
N THR A 32 -35.60 -8.49 29.93
CA THR A 32 -34.86 -9.42 30.80
C THR A 32 -34.23 -10.60 30.06
N ASN A 33 -34.50 -10.78 28.77
CA ASN A 33 -33.96 -11.88 27.98
C ASN A 33 -32.85 -11.41 26.99
N PRO A 34 -31.56 -11.40 27.35
CA PRO A 34 -30.46 -10.94 26.49
C PRO A 34 -30.02 -11.97 25.43
N SER A 35 -30.75 -13.08 25.25
CA SER A 35 -30.41 -14.06 24.21
C SER A 35 -30.66 -13.57 22.78
N HIS A 36 -31.41 -12.46 22.62
CA HIS A 36 -31.76 -11.86 21.34
C HIS A 36 -31.10 -10.49 21.16
N ALA A 37 -30.75 -10.15 19.92
CA ALA A 37 -30.13 -8.86 19.60
C ALA A 37 -30.95 -7.65 20.10
N ALA A 38 -32.28 -7.68 19.93
CA ALA A 38 -33.17 -6.58 20.30
C ALA A 38 -33.19 -6.22 21.80
N SER A 39 -32.66 -7.09 22.66
CA SER A 39 -32.68 -6.98 24.12
C SER A 39 -31.29 -7.09 24.74
N ARG A 40 -30.24 -7.20 23.92
CA ARG A 40 -28.85 -7.11 24.38
C ARG A 40 -28.48 -5.66 24.65
N TYR A 41 -27.62 -5.47 25.66
CA TYR A 41 -27.00 -4.17 25.87
C TYR A 41 -26.14 -3.78 24.68
N VAL A 42 -26.08 -2.48 24.44
CA VAL A 42 -25.13 -1.88 23.51
C VAL A 42 -23.85 -1.57 24.28
N GLY A 43 -22.68 -1.91 23.72
CA GLY A 43 -21.38 -1.58 24.30
C GLY A 43 -20.27 -2.56 23.94
N SER A 44 -19.13 -2.42 24.61
CA SER A 44 -17.88 -3.15 24.29
C SER A 44 -17.66 -4.45 25.07
N ALA A 45 -18.56 -4.79 26.00
CA ALA A 45 -18.47 -6.02 26.79
C ALA A 45 -18.82 -7.26 25.95
N ALA A 46 -18.22 -8.40 26.29
CA ALA A 46 -18.54 -9.66 25.64
C ALA A 46 -20.05 -9.97 25.74
N GLY A 47 -20.68 -10.26 24.60
CA GLY A 47 -22.11 -10.55 24.52
C GLY A 47 -23.01 -9.35 24.21
N ASN A 48 -22.49 -8.11 24.27
CA ASN A 48 -23.22 -6.91 23.86
C ASN A 48 -23.33 -6.80 22.34
N LEU A 49 -24.27 -5.97 21.89
CA LEU A 49 -24.27 -5.43 20.53
C LEU A 49 -23.27 -4.28 20.43
N MET A 50 -22.61 -4.19 19.29
CA MET A 50 -21.64 -3.15 18.99
C MET A 50 -22.32 -1.95 18.31
N GLU A 51 -21.93 -0.73 18.69
CA GLU A 51 -22.38 0.50 18.03
C GLU A 51 -21.71 0.68 16.66
N VAL A 52 -22.41 1.32 15.73
CA VAL A 52 -21.82 1.75 14.45
C VAL A 52 -20.65 2.70 14.74
N GLY A 53 -19.49 2.41 14.16
CA GLY A 53 -18.25 3.16 14.33
C GLY A 53 -17.36 2.69 15.48
N PHE A 54 -17.79 1.70 16.28
CA PHE A 54 -16.94 1.12 17.31
C PHE A 54 -15.67 0.53 16.70
N CYS A 55 -14.50 0.99 17.19
CA CYS A 55 -13.19 0.63 16.65
C CYS A 55 -13.09 0.81 15.12
N GLY A 56 -13.78 1.83 14.57
CA GLY A 56 -13.80 2.19 13.16
C GLY A 56 -14.71 1.34 12.28
N LEU A 57 -15.33 0.28 12.80
CA LEU A 57 -16.18 -0.61 11.99
C LEU A 57 -17.54 0.03 11.70
N GLY A 58 -17.91 0.14 10.42
CA GLY A 58 -19.19 0.70 10.00
C GLY A 58 -19.27 2.23 10.02
N SER A 59 -18.19 2.92 10.38
CA SER A 59 -18.10 4.37 10.24
C SER A 59 -17.78 4.77 8.80
N THR A 60 -18.24 5.95 8.37
CA THR A 60 -17.81 6.58 7.12
C THR A 60 -16.31 6.95 7.16
N VAL A 61 -15.81 7.31 8.34
CA VAL A 61 -14.40 7.69 8.58
C VAL A 61 -13.84 6.83 9.70
N ALA A 62 -12.67 6.20 9.48
CA ALA A 62 -12.03 5.36 10.48
C ALA A 62 -11.66 6.16 11.74
N THR A 63 -11.53 5.48 12.88
CA THR A 63 -11.21 6.14 14.15
C THR A 63 -9.84 6.80 14.06
N ASN A 64 -9.79 8.11 14.31
CA ASN A 64 -8.55 8.87 14.33
C ASN A 64 -7.76 8.56 15.61
N PHE A 65 -6.64 7.85 15.48
CA PHE A 65 -5.60 7.94 16.51
C PHE A 65 -4.80 9.21 16.16
N GLY A 66 -4.83 10.23 17.01
CA GLY A 66 -4.04 11.45 16.78
C GLY A 66 -2.53 11.18 16.77
N PRO A 67 -1.67 12.17 17.07
CA PRO A 67 -0.23 11.92 17.21
C PRO A 67 0.04 10.74 18.15
N ILE A 68 0.65 9.68 17.63
CA ILE A 68 0.79 8.40 18.34
C ILE A 68 2.14 7.78 18.05
N ASP A 69 2.65 7.01 19.02
CA ASP A 69 3.77 6.10 18.81
C ASP A 69 3.28 4.66 18.76
N LEU A 70 3.36 4.03 17.59
CA LEU A 70 2.87 2.67 17.40
C LEU A 70 3.67 1.62 18.18
N ASN A 71 4.91 1.92 18.60
CA ASN A 71 5.69 1.00 19.41
C ASN A 71 5.11 0.87 20.83
N THR A 72 4.56 1.96 21.39
CA THR A 72 4.09 2.01 22.78
C THR A 72 2.57 2.09 22.92
N ALA A 73 1.85 2.39 21.82
CA ALA A 73 0.40 2.43 21.77
C ALA A 73 -0.26 1.13 22.26
N LYS A 74 -1.38 1.29 22.96
CA LYS A 74 -2.26 0.20 23.43
C LYS A 74 -3.65 0.37 22.81
N LEU A 75 -3.71 0.24 21.50
CA LEU A 75 -4.97 0.35 20.76
C LEU A 75 -5.86 -0.87 21.00
N GLN A 76 -7.17 -0.67 20.98
CA GLN A 76 -8.11 -1.79 20.89
C GLN A 76 -7.96 -2.46 19.51
N THR A 77 -8.51 -3.67 19.37
CA THR A 77 -8.58 -4.30 18.05
C THR A 77 -9.54 -3.52 17.17
N GLY A 78 -9.11 -3.12 15.97
CA GLY A 78 -9.92 -2.22 15.14
C GLY A 78 -9.27 -1.75 13.85
N PHE A 79 -10.01 -0.84 13.20
CA PHE A 79 -9.64 -0.11 12.00
C PHE A 79 -9.47 1.36 12.34
N TYR A 80 -8.39 1.94 11.85
CA TYR A 80 -7.99 3.24 12.32
C TYR A 80 -7.21 3.99 11.22
N SER A 81 -7.16 5.32 11.29
CA SER A 81 -6.40 6.15 10.35
C SER A 81 -5.88 7.42 11.02
N GLY A 82 -4.74 7.96 10.58
CA GLY A 82 -4.23 9.22 11.09
C GLY A 82 -2.95 9.67 10.39
N ASN A 83 -2.40 10.80 10.82
CA ASN A 83 -1.08 11.32 10.45
C ASN A 83 -0.24 11.54 11.73
N ASN A 84 1.01 12.00 11.60
CA ASN A 84 1.91 12.19 12.75
C ASN A 84 2.14 10.92 13.59
N ILE A 85 2.50 9.85 12.89
CA ILE A 85 2.61 8.50 13.44
C ILE A 85 4.09 8.17 13.67
N ASN A 86 4.53 8.29 14.92
CA ASN A 86 5.87 7.87 15.31
C ASN A 86 6.02 6.36 15.11
N ASN A 87 7.19 5.96 14.60
CA ASN A 87 7.52 4.57 14.25
C ASN A 87 6.61 3.95 13.18
N ALA A 88 6.08 4.78 12.27
CA ALA A 88 5.48 4.34 11.02
C ALA A 88 6.55 3.79 10.04
N PRO A 89 6.16 2.91 9.10
CA PRO A 89 7.06 2.34 8.09
C PRO A 89 7.33 3.25 6.88
N PHE A 90 6.76 4.45 6.87
CA PHE A 90 6.86 5.44 5.80
C PHE A 90 7.34 6.78 6.37
N GLU A 91 7.69 7.72 5.50
CA GLU A 91 8.13 9.06 5.89
C GLU A 91 7.07 9.74 6.76
N ASN A 92 7.40 9.93 8.03
CA ASN A 92 6.49 10.47 9.02
C ASN A 92 6.51 12.00 8.97
N ASN A 93 5.67 12.57 8.10
CA ASN A 93 5.42 14.01 8.01
C ASN A 93 3.93 14.32 8.24
N ASN A 94 3.61 15.60 8.44
CA ASN A 94 2.22 16.07 8.67
C ASN A 94 1.26 15.73 7.52
N ASP A 95 1.78 15.46 6.32
CA ASP A 95 0.98 15.34 5.11
C ASP A 95 0.66 13.87 4.78
N THR A 96 1.45 12.91 5.26
CA THR A 96 1.24 11.49 4.93
C THR A 96 0.30 10.80 5.92
N TRP A 97 -0.82 10.31 5.41
CA TRP A 97 -1.81 9.57 6.19
C TRP A 97 -1.55 8.05 6.13
N GLY A 98 -1.64 7.41 7.29
CA GLY A 98 -1.58 5.96 7.45
C GLY A 98 -2.92 5.36 7.85
N TYR A 99 -3.19 4.16 7.36
CA TYR A 99 -4.37 3.35 7.67
C TYR A 99 -3.91 2.07 8.36
N LEU A 100 -4.37 1.85 9.59
CA LEU A 100 -3.95 0.73 10.43
C LEU A 100 -5.11 -0.23 10.65
N ILE A 101 -4.84 -1.51 10.40
CA ILE A 101 -5.58 -2.62 10.97
C ILE A 101 -4.77 -3.14 12.14
N HIS A 102 -5.36 -3.10 13.33
CA HIS A 102 -4.70 -3.49 14.58
C HIS A 102 -5.45 -4.64 15.24
N GLN A 103 -4.72 -5.67 15.67
CA GLN A 103 -5.29 -6.82 16.33
C GLN A 103 -4.46 -7.19 17.55
N ASN A 104 -5.09 -7.29 18.72
CA ASN A 104 -4.47 -7.77 19.94
C ASN A 104 -4.73 -9.26 20.13
N LEU A 105 -3.70 -10.02 20.51
CA LEU A 105 -3.84 -11.42 20.92
C LEU A 105 -4.73 -11.51 22.16
N ALA A 106 -5.78 -12.33 22.07
CA ALA A 106 -6.82 -12.43 23.09
C ALA A 106 -6.29 -12.78 24.50
N SER A 107 -5.22 -13.59 24.59
CA SER A 107 -4.69 -14.08 25.87
C SER A 107 -3.72 -13.15 26.58
N ALA A 108 -3.23 -12.09 25.93
CA ALA A 108 -2.14 -11.27 26.45
C ALA A 108 -2.51 -9.82 26.79
N GLY A 109 -3.74 -9.39 26.50
CA GLY A 109 -4.16 -8.00 26.66
C GLY A 109 -3.54 -7.04 25.64
N ALA A 110 -4.05 -5.80 25.60
CA ALA A 110 -3.58 -4.79 24.65
C ALA A 110 -2.15 -4.32 24.97
N GLY A 111 -1.32 -4.17 23.94
CA GLY A 111 0.06 -3.70 24.08
C GLY A 111 1.13 -4.79 24.20
N SER A 112 0.77 -6.08 24.33
CA SER A 112 1.76 -7.15 24.57
C SER A 112 2.05 -8.00 23.35
N TYR A 113 1.01 -8.58 22.74
CA TYR A 113 1.13 -9.37 21.53
C TYR A 113 0.11 -8.86 20.51
N GLU A 114 0.62 -8.37 19.39
CA GLU A 114 -0.19 -7.61 18.44
C GLU A 114 0.21 -7.94 17.02
N PHE A 115 -0.76 -7.92 16.11
CA PHE A 115 -0.54 -7.87 14.68
C PHE A 115 -0.97 -6.49 14.18
N GLN A 116 -0.12 -5.88 13.37
CA GLN A 116 -0.37 -4.58 12.77
C GLN A 116 -0.15 -4.65 11.26
N MET A 117 -1.13 -4.16 10.50
CA MET A 117 -1.01 -3.93 9.07
C MET A 117 -1.23 -2.45 8.79
N MET A 118 -0.24 -1.81 8.20
CA MET A 118 -0.26 -0.39 7.86
C MET A 118 -0.31 -0.23 6.35
N GLY A 119 -1.17 0.66 5.86
CA GLY A 119 -1.23 1.07 4.46
C GLY A 119 -1.14 2.58 4.32
N THR A 120 -0.73 3.04 3.13
CA THR A 120 -0.77 4.44 2.71
C THR A 120 -1.63 4.57 1.44
N ILE A 121 -2.10 5.77 1.13
CA ILE A 121 -3.05 5.96 0.02
C ILE A 121 -2.45 5.59 -1.35
N ASP A 122 -1.13 5.63 -1.46
CA ASP A 122 -0.36 5.30 -2.66
C ASP A 122 -0.21 3.78 -2.88
N GLY A 123 -0.88 2.96 -2.05
CA GLY A 123 -0.95 1.51 -2.22
C GLY A 123 0.24 0.73 -1.65
N ARG A 124 1.13 1.38 -0.89
CA ARG A 124 2.17 0.67 -0.13
C ARG A 124 1.57 0.10 1.15
N PHE A 125 2.03 -1.11 1.51
CA PHE A 125 1.60 -1.81 2.71
C PHE A 125 2.77 -2.41 3.47
N TRP A 126 2.62 -2.50 4.78
CA TRP A 126 3.56 -3.13 5.67
C TRP A 126 2.82 -3.93 6.74
N THR A 127 3.46 -5.00 7.20
CA THR A 127 3.00 -5.77 8.35
C THR A 127 4.08 -5.79 9.40
N ARG A 128 3.69 -5.86 10.66
CA ARG A 128 4.59 -6.22 11.76
C ARG A 128 3.85 -6.88 12.89
N THR A 129 4.61 -7.38 13.84
CA THR A 129 4.11 -7.91 15.10
C THR A 129 4.71 -7.17 16.29
N LYS A 130 3.99 -7.17 17.41
CA LYS A 130 4.54 -6.89 18.74
C LYS A 130 4.64 -8.19 19.51
N VAL A 131 5.76 -8.44 20.17
CA VAL A 131 6.02 -9.65 20.95
C VAL A 131 6.47 -9.23 22.33
N ALA A 132 5.73 -9.65 23.37
CA ALA A 132 6.00 -9.28 24.77
C ALA A 132 6.19 -7.75 24.98
N GLY A 133 5.39 -6.93 24.29
CA GLY A 133 5.45 -5.47 24.38
C GLY A 133 6.51 -4.81 23.49
N GLN A 134 7.30 -5.59 22.76
CA GLN A 134 8.37 -5.08 21.89
C GLN A 134 7.94 -5.13 20.43
N ALA A 135 7.85 -3.97 19.80
CA ALA A 135 7.52 -3.86 18.38
C ALA A 135 8.68 -4.42 17.53
N GLN A 136 8.36 -5.31 16.61
CA GLN A 136 9.31 -5.81 15.63
C GLN A 136 9.41 -4.83 14.45
N SER A 137 10.44 -5.02 13.63
CA SER A 137 10.61 -4.26 12.39
C SER A 137 9.39 -4.41 11.48
N TRP A 138 9.07 -3.33 10.77
CA TRP A 138 8.10 -3.39 9.70
C TRP A 138 8.62 -4.18 8.51
N LEU A 139 7.75 -5.03 7.96
CA LEU A 139 8.01 -5.82 6.76
C LEU A 139 7.17 -5.24 5.63
N LYS A 140 7.81 -4.72 4.58
CA LYS A 140 7.14 -4.21 3.38
C LYS A 140 6.49 -5.36 2.63
N VAL A 141 5.22 -5.20 2.28
CA VAL A 141 4.49 -6.15 1.45
C VAL A 141 4.83 -5.86 -0.01
N LEU A 142 5.34 -6.86 -0.70
CA LEU A 142 5.60 -6.78 -2.13
C LEU A 142 4.30 -7.00 -2.92
N ASN A 143 4.05 -6.13 -3.89
CA ASN A 143 2.88 -6.17 -4.76
C ASN A 143 3.26 -5.70 -6.18
N SER A 144 2.32 -5.78 -7.13
CA SER A 144 2.57 -5.39 -8.53
C SER A 144 2.93 -3.91 -8.72
N GLY A 145 2.68 -3.05 -7.74
CA GLY A 145 3.07 -1.64 -7.78
C GLY A 145 4.54 -1.41 -7.43
N ASN A 146 5.18 -2.31 -6.67
CA ASN A 146 6.58 -2.17 -6.25
C ASN A 146 7.47 -3.37 -6.66
N THR A 147 6.96 -4.23 -7.54
CA THR A 147 7.68 -5.36 -8.12
C THR A 147 7.38 -5.53 -9.60
N THR A 148 8.35 -6.10 -10.32
CA THR A 148 8.24 -6.47 -11.74
C THR A 148 8.63 -7.93 -11.86
N THR A 149 8.11 -8.59 -12.88
CA THR A 149 8.51 -9.96 -13.22
C THR A 149 9.37 -9.90 -14.47
N ASP A 150 10.58 -10.43 -14.39
CA ASP A 150 11.46 -10.50 -15.55
C ASP A 150 11.00 -11.55 -16.58
N ALA A 151 11.67 -11.62 -17.72
CA ALA A 151 11.34 -12.56 -18.79
C ALA A 151 11.44 -14.05 -18.37
N ASN A 152 12.11 -14.36 -17.26
CA ASN A 152 12.25 -15.71 -16.73
C ASN A 152 11.27 -16.00 -15.58
N GLY A 153 10.38 -15.07 -15.23
CA GLY A 153 9.41 -15.25 -14.15
C GLY A 153 9.93 -14.87 -12.76
N PHE A 154 11.12 -14.26 -12.63
CA PHE A 154 11.62 -13.84 -11.32
C PHE A 154 11.03 -12.49 -10.92
N ILE A 155 10.54 -12.41 -9.68
CA ILE A 155 10.06 -11.16 -9.08
C ILE A 155 11.28 -10.35 -8.64
N LYS A 156 11.38 -9.13 -9.17
CA LYS A 156 12.41 -8.15 -8.85
C LYS A 156 11.75 -6.90 -8.27
N ALA A 157 12.49 -6.16 -7.44
CA ALA A 157 12.08 -4.83 -7.04
C ALA A 157 11.82 -4.00 -8.30
N ALA A 158 10.69 -3.32 -8.35
CA ALA A 158 10.32 -2.43 -9.42
C ALA A 158 9.78 -1.15 -8.85
N SER A 159 9.79 -0.15 -9.73
CA SER A 159 9.55 1.26 -9.48
C SER A 159 10.79 2.10 -9.26
N PRO A 160 10.92 3.20 -10.04
CA PRO A 160 10.36 3.44 -11.40
C PRO A 160 11.22 2.74 -12.48
N ILE A 161 10.63 2.30 -13.60
CA ILE A 161 11.37 1.58 -14.67
C ILE A 161 11.09 2.20 -16.05
N VAL A 162 12.17 2.48 -16.78
CA VAL A 162 12.17 2.89 -18.18
C VAL A 162 12.67 1.75 -19.06
N LYS A 163 11.90 1.37 -20.07
CA LYS A 163 12.35 0.51 -21.16
C LYS A 163 12.88 1.38 -22.28
N LEU A 164 14.20 1.38 -22.48
CA LEU A 164 14.86 2.12 -23.54
C LEU A 164 15.00 1.28 -24.80
N PHE A 165 14.34 1.68 -25.88
CA PHE A 165 14.50 1.14 -27.23
C PHE A 165 15.40 2.06 -28.07
N ALA A 166 15.71 1.64 -29.30
CA ALA A 166 16.56 2.43 -30.20
C ALA A 166 15.96 3.77 -30.65
N ASP A 167 14.63 3.90 -30.59
CA ASP A 167 13.86 5.01 -31.15
C ASP A 167 12.77 5.54 -30.20
N LYS A 168 12.47 4.83 -29.11
CA LYS A 168 11.44 5.20 -28.14
C LYS A 168 11.78 4.76 -26.73
N ILE A 169 10.98 5.23 -25.79
CA ILE A 169 10.93 4.71 -24.42
C ILE A 169 9.52 4.22 -24.11
N GLU A 170 9.42 3.20 -23.27
CA GLU A 170 8.17 2.82 -22.61
C GLU A 170 8.36 2.97 -21.10
N LEU A 171 7.40 3.61 -20.45
CA LEU A 171 7.44 3.95 -19.03
C LEU A 171 6.43 3.08 -18.30
N ASN A 172 6.79 2.57 -17.12
CA ASN A 172 5.78 2.11 -16.18
C ASN A 172 5.06 3.30 -15.53
N ASP A 173 3.95 3.03 -14.84
CA ASP A 173 3.11 4.08 -14.24
C ASP A 173 3.92 5.07 -13.38
N GLU A 174 4.87 4.60 -12.58
CA GLU A 174 5.71 5.47 -11.75
C GLU A 174 6.78 6.25 -12.52
N ALA A 175 7.35 5.69 -13.59
CA ALA A 175 8.31 6.42 -14.41
C ALA A 175 7.61 7.51 -15.24
N ALA A 176 6.33 7.31 -15.60
CA ALA A 176 5.54 8.31 -16.29
C ALA A 176 5.34 9.59 -15.45
N GLU A 177 5.38 9.50 -14.12
CA GLU A 177 5.27 10.65 -13.21
C GLU A 177 6.48 11.59 -13.26
N GLN A 178 7.63 11.14 -13.80
CA GLN A 178 8.87 11.92 -13.86
C GLN A 178 9.00 12.79 -15.13
N ASN A 179 8.03 12.74 -16.07
CA ASN A 179 8.09 13.46 -17.35
C ASN A 179 9.36 13.18 -18.18
N ILE A 180 9.80 11.92 -18.18
CA ILE A 180 11.05 11.49 -18.82
C ILE A 180 10.93 11.61 -20.34
N THR A 181 11.99 12.14 -20.96
CA THR A 181 12.10 12.21 -22.43
C THR A 181 13.38 11.54 -22.92
N LEU A 182 13.32 11.00 -24.14
CA LEU A 182 14.47 10.39 -24.83
C LEU A 182 15.01 11.36 -25.89
N GLU A 183 16.32 11.59 -25.84
CA GLU A 183 17.08 12.22 -26.91
C GLU A 183 18.11 11.22 -27.46
N LYS A 184 18.01 10.91 -28.76
CA LYS A 184 19.01 10.11 -29.45
C LYS A 184 20.06 11.05 -30.06
N LEU A 185 21.26 11.04 -29.50
CA LEU A 185 22.35 11.93 -29.90
C LEU A 185 23.12 11.40 -31.10
N ASP A 186 23.27 10.08 -31.20
CA ASP A 186 23.97 9.38 -32.29
C ASP A 186 23.56 7.90 -32.31
N VAL A 187 24.08 7.13 -33.27
CA VAL A 187 23.96 5.66 -33.29
C VAL A 187 24.50 5.09 -31.99
N GLY A 188 23.65 4.35 -31.27
CA GLY A 188 23.99 3.76 -29.98
C GLY A 188 24.33 4.77 -28.89
N HIS A 189 23.86 6.02 -28.99
CA HIS A 189 24.05 7.05 -27.95
C HIS A 189 22.72 7.72 -27.62
N TYR A 190 22.24 7.44 -26.41
CA TYR A 190 20.94 7.85 -25.90
C TYR A 190 21.11 8.68 -24.63
N LEU A 191 20.26 9.69 -24.47
CA LEU A 191 20.18 10.53 -23.29
C LEU A 191 18.75 10.53 -22.79
N LEU A 192 18.54 10.06 -21.55
CA LEU A 192 17.28 10.17 -20.84
C LEU A 192 17.30 11.44 -20.00
N LYS A 193 16.35 12.33 -20.27
CA LYS A 193 16.20 13.62 -19.58
C LYS A 193 15.05 13.60 -18.60
N GLY A 194 15.18 14.37 -17.52
CA GLY A 194 14.13 14.54 -16.52
C GLY A 194 14.00 13.35 -15.56
N THR A 195 15.05 12.54 -15.43
CA THR A 195 15.03 11.37 -14.55
C THR A 195 15.35 11.76 -13.10
N SER A 196 14.90 10.95 -12.16
CA SER A 196 15.24 11.08 -10.73
C SER A 196 16.62 10.51 -10.37
N GLY A 197 17.38 10.01 -11.36
CA GLY A 197 18.64 9.28 -11.19
C GLY A 197 18.42 7.77 -11.12
N LEU A 198 19.52 7.01 -11.20
CA LEU A 198 19.49 5.55 -11.08
C LEU A 198 19.08 5.13 -9.66
N ALA A 199 18.41 3.97 -9.56
CA ALA A 199 18.11 3.38 -8.27
C ALA A 199 19.38 3.12 -7.44
N THR A 200 19.35 3.48 -6.16
CA THR A 200 20.48 3.28 -5.23
C THR A 200 20.53 1.88 -4.61
N GLU A 201 19.44 1.12 -4.68
CA GLU A 201 19.29 -0.20 -4.08
C GLU A 201 18.90 -1.26 -5.11
N GLY A 202 19.63 -2.38 -5.12
CA GLY A 202 19.37 -3.52 -6.00
C GLY A 202 19.94 -3.33 -7.41
N TRP A 203 19.13 -3.64 -8.43
CA TRP A 203 19.51 -3.53 -9.84
C TRP A 203 19.10 -2.16 -10.42
N TYR A 204 19.82 -1.70 -11.45
CA TYR A 204 19.55 -0.40 -12.09
C TYR A 204 19.69 -0.40 -13.62
N ILE A 205 20.57 -1.21 -14.23
CA ILE A 205 20.59 -1.47 -15.68
C ILE A 205 20.44 -2.98 -15.91
N GLU A 206 19.50 -3.40 -16.75
CA GLU A 206 19.39 -4.76 -17.24
C GLU A 206 19.34 -4.78 -18.78
N THR A 207 20.26 -5.53 -19.38
CA THR A 207 20.46 -5.58 -20.83
C THR A 207 19.80 -6.80 -21.45
N PRO A 208 19.31 -6.70 -22.70
CA PRO A 208 18.62 -7.81 -23.34
C PRO A 208 19.60 -8.94 -23.65
N LYS A 209 19.16 -10.18 -23.39
CA LYS A 209 19.90 -11.40 -23.65
C LYS A 209 19.25 -12.22 -24.77
N ASP A 210 20.06 -13.01 -25.48
CA ASP A 210 19.56 -14.02 -26.39
C ASP A 210 19.03 -15.26 -25.65
N ALA A 211 18.49 -16.24 -26.38
CA ALA A 211 17.97 -17.48 -25.82
C ALA A 211 19.03 -18.34 -25.10
N ASN A 212 20.32 -18.10 -25.37
CA ASN A 212 21.45 -18.79 -24.74
C ASN A 212 22.00 -18.01 -23.53
N GLY A 213 21.40 -16.87 -23.17
CA GLY A 213 21.82 -16.03 -22.06
C GLY A 213 22.93 -15.03 -22.40
N ASN A 214 23.35 -14.91 -23.66
CA ASN A 214 24.38 -13.95 -24.06
C ASN A 214 23.78 -12.55 -24.16
N ILE A 215 24.46 -11.55 -23.55
CA ILE A 215 24.14 -10.14 -23.76
C ILE A 215 24.26 -9.78 -25.25
N LEU A 216 23.32 -9.02 -25.81
CA LEU A 216 23.32 -8.74 -27.27
C LEU A 216 24.38 -7.71 -27.67
N PHE A 217 24.58 -6.68 -26.85
CA PHE A 217 25.53 -5.59 -27.04
C PHE A 217 26.10 -5.16 -25.68
N ALA A 218 27.25 -4.49 -25.68
CA ALA A 218 27.81 -3.92 -24.47
C ALA A 218 27.15 -2.56 -24.18
N VAL A 219 26.93 -2.26 -22.90
CA VAL A 219 26.31 -1.01 -22.45
C VAL A 219 27.24 -0.29 -21.50
N ILE A 220 27.51 0.99 -21.77
CA ILE A 220 28.17 1.92 -20.86
C ILE A 220 27.15 2.99 -20.53
N TYR A 221 27.04 3.35 -19.25
CA TYR A 221 26.10 4.34 -18.79
C TYR A 221 26.77 5.31 -17.82
N GLN A 222 26.24 6.52 -17.76
CA GLN A 222 26.67 7.55 -16.84
C GLN A 222 25.44 8.31 -16.36
N GLN A 223 25.33 8.49 -15.04
CA GLN A 223 24.42 9.47 -14.48
C GLN A 223 25.11 10.83 -14.42
N LEU A 224 24.46 11.84 -14.99
CA LEU A 224 24.93 13.22 -15.00
C LEU A 224 24.59 13.92 -13.68
N GLU A 225 25.20 15.09 -13.42
CA GLU A 225 24.96 15.86 -12.18
C GLU A 225 23.50 16.27 -12.01
N ASN A 226 22.81 16.57 -13.12
CA ASN A 226 21.38 16.87 -13.16
C ASN A 226 20.49 15.61 -13.05
N LYS A 227 21.08 14.44 -12.81
CA LYS A 227 20.46 13.11 -12.73
C LYS A 227 19.95 12.55 -14.05
N ASP A 228 20.18 13.21 -15.18
CA ASP A 228 19.93 12.61 -16.49
C ASP A 228 20.85 11.40 -16.69
N ILE A 229 20.42 10.46 -17.52
CA ILE A 229 21.14 9.20 -17.73
C ILE A 229 21.58 9.12 -19.18
N GLU A 230 22.89 9.11 -19.38
CA GLU A 230 23.51 8.84 -20.67
C GLU A 230 23.74 7.34 -20.82
N ILE A 231 23.28 6.76 -21.93
CA ILE A 231 23.48 5.35 -22.29
C ILE A 231 24.19 5.26 -23.64
N LYS A 232 25.25 4.48 -23.70
CA LYS A 232 26.01 4.18 -24.92
C LYS A 232 26.09 2.69 -25.15
N THR A 233 25.79 2.24 -26.36
CA THR A 233 25.75 0.83 -26.75
C THR A 233 26.78 0.51 -27.84
N PHE A 234 27.50 -0.60 -27.66
CA PHE A 234 28.65 -0.96 -28.49
C PHE A 234 28.59 -2.42 -28.93
N LYS A 235 29.27 -2.73 -30.05
CA LYS A 235 29.62 -4.12 -30.37
C LYS A 235 30.46 -4.69 -29.24
N LYS A 236 30.40 -6.00 -29.12
CA LYS A 236 31.24 -6.75 -28.19
C LYS A 236 32.50 -7.18 -28.94
N LYS A 237 33.66 -7.04 -28.31
CA LYS A 237 34.90 -7.66 -28.78
C LYS A 237 35.47 -8.56 -27.70
N PHE A 238 36.12 -9.64 -28.13
CA PHE A 238 36.89 -10.48 -27.22
C PHE A 238 38.24 -9.83 -27.00
N ASP A 239 38.52 -9.48 -25.74
CA ASP A 239 39.83 -9.02 -25.33
C ASP A 239 40.67 -10.22 -24.91
N VAL A 240 41.76 -10.44 -25.64
CA VAL A 240 42.65 -11.60 -25.45
C VAL A 240 43.44 -11.47 -24.15
N GLU A 241 43.75 -10.24 -23.72
CA GLU A 241 44.54 -10.00 -22.50
C GLU A 241 43.74 -10.31 -21.23
N SER A 242 42.51 -9.81 -21.13
CA SER A 242 41.62 -10.12 -20.01
C SER A 242 40.86 -11.43 -20.17
N ALA A 243 40.99 -12.11 -21.32
CA ALA A 243 40.22 -13.28 -21.73
C ALA A 243 38.70 -13.07 -21.53
N SER A 244 38.21 -11.87 -21.79
CA SER A 244 36.84 -11.45 -21.49
C SER A 244 36.17 -10.75 -22.67
N ILE A 245 34.84 -10.68 -22.65
CA ILE A 245 34.07 -9.95 -23.65
C ILE A 245 33.89 -8.51 -23.16
N ILE A 246 34.47 -7.55 -23.87
CA ILE A 246 34.43 -6.13 -23.53
C ILE A 246 33.66 -5.31 -24.58
N ALA A 247 33.34 -4.07 -24.23
CA ALA A 247 32.79 -3.09 -25.17
C ALA A 247 33.84 -2.69 -26.22
N ASP A 248 33.45 -2.75 -27.49
CA ASP A 248 34.24 -2.20 -28.58
C ASP A 248 33.93 -0.72 -28.78
N LEU A 249 34.67 0.15 -28.09
CA LEU A 249 34.40 1.59 -28.01
C LEU A 249 34.39 2.30 -29.38
N ASP A 250 35.04 1.70 -30.39
CA ASP A 250 35.10 2.25 -31.75
C ASP A 250 33.88 1.86 -32.61
N ASN A 251 33.10 0.87 -32.16
CA ASN A 251 31.98 0.32 -32.91
C ASN A 251 30.67 0.47 -32.12
N ARG A 252 30.08 1.66 -32.17
CA ARG A 252 28.72 1.91 -31.63
C ARG A 252 27.67 1.14 -32.43
N VAL A 253 26.64 0.65 -31.74
CA VAL A 253 25.49 -0.02 -32.36
C VAL A 253 24.21 0.45 -31.71
N ASP A 254 23.15 0.58 -32.49
CA ASP A 254 21.83 0.79 -31.91
C ASP A 254 21.31 -0.47 -31.21
N ILE A 255 20.42 -0.25 -30.24
CA ILE A 255 19.64 -1.32 -29.62
C ILE A 255 18.88 -2.08 -30.71
N SER A 256 18.97 -3.41 -30.71
CA SER A 256 18.33 -4.22 -31.76
C SER A 256 16.80 -4.03 -31.76
N THR A 257 16.20 -4.00 -32.95
CA THR A 257 14.74 -3.84 -33.11
C THR A 257 13.96 -4.86 -32.28
N GLY A 258 12.96 -4.41 -31.52
CA GLY A 258 12.17 -5.28 -30.63
C GLY A 258 12.91 -5.76 -29.38
N ARG A 259 14.04 -5.13 -29.03
CA ARG A 259 14.75 -5.29 -27.76
C ARG A 259 14.85 -3.93 -27.07
N TRP A 260 15.00 -3.96 -25.75
CA TRP A 260 15.14 -2.78 -24.92
C TRP A 260 16.14 -3.03 -23.79
N ILE A 261 16.62 -1.94 -23.18
CA ILE A 261 17.35 -1.95 -21.91
C ILE A 261 16.36 -1.54 -20.82
N ASP A 262 16.25 -2.32 -19.76
CA ASP A 262 15.49 -1.93 -18.57
C ASP A 262 16.37 -1.06 -17.68
N ILE A 263 15.89 0.14 -17.36
CA ILE A 263 16.60 1.15 -16.57
C ILE A 263 15.74 1.46 -15.36
N ARG A 264 16.21 1.12 -14.16
CA ARG A 264 15.49 1.41 -12.92
C ARG A 264 15.98 2.72 -12.31
N LEU A 265 15.03 3.60 -12.04
CA LEU A 265 15.26 4.93 -11.50
C LEU A 265 14.97 4.96 -10.00
N GLN A 266 15.29 6.10 -9.38
CA GLN A 266 14.90 6.37 -8.00
C GLN A 266 13.39 6.70 -7.93
N GLU A 267 12.70 6.22 -6.90
CA GLU A 267 11.31 6.64 -6.63
C GLU A 267 11.29 8.16 -6.35
N ILE A 268 10.31 8.88 -6.94
CA ILE A 268 10.04 10.26 -6.55
C ILE A 268 9.03 10.27 -5.40
N PRO A 269 9.16 11.18 -4.42
CA PRO A 269 8.13 11.37 -3.41
C PRO A 269 6.81 11.72 -4.09
N LYS A 270 5.79 10.86 -3.95
CA LYS A 270 4.47 11.12 -4.52
C LYS A 270 3.84 12.29 -3.76
N PRO A 271 3.37 13.35 -4.44
CA PRO A 271 2.64 14.42 -3.76
C PRO A 271 1.38 13.83 -3.15
N VAL A 272 1.18 14.06 -1.85
CA VAL A 272 -0.03 13.63 -1.16
C VAL A 272 -1.22 14.34 -1.82
N PRO A 273 -2.20 13.63 -2.39
CA PRO A 273 -3.42 14.23 -2.90
C PRO A 273 -4.09 15.08 -1.82
N ALA A 274 -4.35 16.34 -2.14
CA ALA A 274 -5.06 17.24 -1.24
C ALA A 274 -6.41 16.62 -0.89
N ILE A 275 -6.62 16.34 0.39
CA ILE A 275 -7.90 15.86 0.89
C ILE A 275 -8.91 17.00 0.67
N PRO A 276 -10.01 16.79 -0.08
CA PRO A 276 -11.04 17.81 -0.17
C PRO A 276 -11.58 18.05 1.24
N VAL A 277 -11.46 19.28 1.72
CA VAL A 277 -12.10 19.71 2.97
C VAL A 277 -13.59 19.62 2.74
N VAL A 278 -14.23 18.59 3.30
CA VAL A 278 -15.69 18.55 3.39
C VAL A 278 -16.06 19.61 4.41
N THR A 279 -16.45 20.79 3.94
CA THR A 279 -17.20 21.74 4.75
C THR A 279 -18.55 21.08 5.01
N GLU A 280 -18.75 20.54 6.21
CA GLU A 280 -20.09 20.22 6.69
C GLU A 280 -20.93 21.49 6.54
N ASN A 281 -21.91 21.46 5.63
CA ASN A 281 -22.93 22.48 5.60
C ASN A 281 -23.72 22.38 6.90
N ASP A 282 -23.80 23.50 7.62
CA ASP A 282 -24.62 23.68 8.81
C ASP A 282 -26.02 23.07 8.62
N PRO A 283 -26.54 22.31 9.60
CA PRO A 283 -27.92 21.87 9.57
C PRO A 283 -28.84 23.04 9.96
N GLU A 284 -29.82 23.34 9.09
CA GLU A 284 -31.09 23.97 9.49
C GLU A 284 -31.91 23.03 10.39
#